data_AF-A0A1G2YWH5-F1
#
_entry.id   AF-A0A1G2YWH5-F1
#
_cell.length_a   1.000
_cell.length_b   1.000
_cell.length_c   1.000
_cell.angle_alpha   90.00
_cell.angle_beta   90.00
_cell.angle_gamma   90.00
#
_symmetry.space_group_name_H-M   'P 1'
#
loop_
_entity.id
_entity.type
_entity.pdbx_description
1 polymer ?
#
loop_
_entity_poly.entity_id
_entity_poly.type
_entity_poly.pdbx_seq_one_letter_code
_entity_poly.pdbx_strand_id
1 'polypeptide(L)' 'MRGRTQGELTITLKEGVAEYPDEIDSIQLLDSGAKIDWTRTTEGVIIKGPSAKPCDFAVVFKITPKKRPAS' A
#
# COMPACT_ATOMS: atom_id res chain seq x y z
N MET A 1 24.35 -9.16 -14.84
CA MET A 1 23.62 -8.45 -13.77
C MET A 1 22.15 -8.41 -14.16
N ARG A 2 21.25 -9.17 -13.51
CA ARG A 2 19.80 -9.03 -13.75
C ARG A 2 19.29 -7.97 -12.77
N GLY A 3 19.02 -6.77 -13.28
CA GLY A 3 18.33 -5.74 -12.50
C GLY A 3 16.99 -6.28 -12.04
N ARG A 4 16.74 -6.28 -10.73
CA ARG A 4 15.44 -6.65 -10.18
C ARG A 4 14.46 -5.55 -10.59
N THR A 5 13.54 -5.84 -11.48
CA THR A 5 12.41 -4.98 -11.77
C THR A 5 11.56 -4.87 -10.50
N GLN A 6 11.35 -3.65 -10.04
CA GLN A 6 10.43 -3.34 -8.95
C GLN A 6 9.02 -3.68 -9.44
N GLY A 7 8.42 -4.74 -8.90
CA GLY A 7 7.06 -5.14 -9.26
C GLY A 7 6.01 -4.18 -8.71
N GLU A 8 4.85 -4.13 -9.35
CA GLU A 8 3.69 -3.36 -8.90
C GLU A 8 2.63 -4.33 -8.35
N LEU A 9 2.00 -3.96 -7.24
CA LEU A 9 0.92 -4.72 -6.62
C LEU A 9 -0.35 -3.87 -6.58
N THR A 10 -1.45 -4.41 -7.09
CA THR A 10 -2.77 -3.80 -6.99
C THR A 10 -3.61 -4.54 -5.96
N ILE A 11 -4.12 -3.83 -4.96
CA ILE A 11 -5.10 -4.36 -3.99
C ILE A 11 -6.45 -3.68 -4.19
N THR A 12 -7.54 -4.45 -4.07
CA THR A 12 -8.90 -3.97 -4.31
C THR A 12 -9.40 -3.14 -3.12
N LEU A 13 -8.92 -1.91 -2.99
CA LEU A 13 -9.37 -0.87 -2.06
C LEU A 13 -9.72 0.41 -2.83
N LYS A 14 -10.69 0.25 -3.74
CA LYS A 14 -11.15 1.31 -4.65
C LYS A 14 -11.61 2.54 -3.89
N GLU A 15 -11.42 3.70 -4.48
CA GLU A 15 -12.00 4.94 -3.96
C GLU A 15 -13.53 4.92 -4.09
N GLY A 16 -14.24 5.45 -3.08
CA GLY A 16 -15.69 5.64 -3.14
C GLY A 16 -16.55 4.38 -2.96
N VAL A 17 -15.97 3.25 -2.55
CA VAL A 17 -16.71 2.02 -2.25
C VAL A 17 -17.20 1.97 -0.80
N ALA A 18 -18.41 1.45 -0.60
CA ALA A 18 -19.08 1.45 0.70
C ALA A 18 -18.35 0.61 1.76
N GLU A 19 -17.59 -0.40 1.32
CA GLU A 19 -16.83 -1.32 2.14
C GLU A 19 -15.58 -0.69 2.76
N TYR A 20 -15.05 0.38 2.15
CA TYR A 20 -13.92 1.15 2.67
C TYR A 20 -14.08 2.65 2.36
N PRO A 21 -15.00 3.33 3.06
CA PRO A 21 -15.36 4.71 2.77
C PRO A 21 -14.31 5.72 3.25
N ASP A 22 -13.41 5.31 4.14
CA ASP A 22 -12.39 6.20 4.69
C ASP A 22 -11.27 6.46 3.67
N GLU A 23 -10.72 7.68 3.69
CA GLU A 23 -9.48 7.99 2.98
C GLU A 23 -8.32 7.19 3.58
N ILE A 24 -7.32 6.85 2.76
CA ILE A 24 -6.09 6.22 3.25
C ILE A 24 -5.12 7.33 3.63
N ASP A 25 -4.68 7.33 4.88
CA ASP A 25 -3.70 8.29 5.39
C ASP A 25 -2.26 7.84 5.08
N SER A 26 -1.98 6.56 5.34
CA SER A 26 -0.64 6.01 5.09
C SER A 26 -0.67 4.51 4.81
N ILE A 27 0.32 4.07 4.03
CA ILE A 27 0.65 2.66 3.83
C ILE A 27 2.12 2.48 4.19
N GLN A 28 2.41 1.49 5.04
CA GLN A 28 3.74 1.19 5.53
C GLN A 28 4.07 -0.28 5.32
N LEU A 29 5.32 -0.58 4.98
CA LEU A 29 5.82 -1.95 5.00
C LEU A 29 6.19 -2.31 6.44
N LEU A 30 5.58 -3.35 6.99
CA LEU A 30 5.98 -3.84 8.30
C LEU A 30 7.40 -4.39 8.25
N ASP A 31 8.13 -4.19 9.35
CA ASP A 31 9.53 -4.59 9.50
C ASP A 31 10.52 -3.83 8.59
N SER A 32 10.07 -2.73 7.99
CA SER A 32 10.92 -1.82 7.24
C SER A 32 10.61 -0.37 7.58
N GLY A 33 11.65 0.41 7.89
CA GLY A 33 11.53 1.87 7.96
C GLY A 33 11.44 2.53 6.57
N ALA A 34 11.45 1.75 5.49
CA ALA A 34 11.41 2.27 4.13
C ALA A 34 10.05 2.91 3.83
N LYS A 35 10.11 4.08 3.19
CA LYS A 35 8.91 4.70 2.61
C LYS A 35 8.48 3.89 1.39
N ILE A 36 7.17 3.71 1.25
CA ILE A 36 6.56 3.03 0.12
C ILE A 36 5.75 4.04 -0.69
N ASP A 37 5.98 4.01 -1.99
CA ASP A 37 5.17 4.75 -2.96
C ASP A 37 3.87 3.98 -3.23
N TRP A 38 2.75 4.67 -3.09
CA TRP A 38 1.44 4.12 -3.40
C TRP A 38 0.50 5.21 -3.92
N THR A 39 -0.50 4.80 -4.70
CA THR A 39 -1.54 5.67 -5.23
C THR A 39 -2.87 4.95 -5.18
N ARG A 40 -3.92 5.60 -4.66
CA ARG A 40 -5.29 5.09 -4.74
C ARG A 40 -5.92 5.56 -6.05
N THR A 41 -6.59 4.66 -6.74
CA THR A 41 -7.30 4.88 -8.00
C THR A 41 -8.73 4.34 -7.89
N THR A 42 -9.51 4.53 -8.96
CA THR A 42 -10.85 3.94 -9.11
C THR A 42 -10.82 2.41 -9.23
N GLU A 43 -9.67 1.82 -9.58
CA GLU A 43 -9.50 0.37 -9.74
C GLU A 43 -8.99 -0.32 -8.48
N GLY A 44 -8.29 0.42 -7.62
CA GLY A 44 -7.78 -0.08 -6.35
C GLY A 44 -6.68 0.80 -5.78
N VAL A 45 -5.87 0.26 -4.88
CA VAL A 45 -4.62 0.90 -4.45
C VAL A 45 -3.47 0.21 -5.15
N ILE A 46 -2.67 1.01 -5.84
CA ILE A 46 -1.43 0.62 -6.47
C ILE A 46 -0.31 0.85 -5.47
N ILE A 47 0.44 -0.20 -5.14
CA ILE A 47 1.62 -0.13 -4.28
C ILE A 47 2.84 -0.51 -5.12
N LYS A 48 3.84 0.38 -5.17
CA LYS A 48 5.13 -0.01 -5.75
C LYS A 48 5.83 -0.95 -4.77
N GLY A 49 6.15 -2.15 -5.25
CA GLY A 49 6.84 -3.16 -4.45
C GLY A 49 8.18 -2.63 -3.92
N PRO A 50 8.67 -3.15 -2.79
CA PRO A 50 9.94 -2.70 -2.24
C PRO A 50 11.10 -3.06 -3.18
N SER A 51 12.07 -2.14 -3.34
CA SER A 51 13.25 -2.34 -4.19
C SER A 51 14.19 -3.45 -3.68
N ALA A 52 14.14 -3.72 -2.37
CA ALA A 52 14.79 -4.84 -1.72
C ALA A 52 13.73 -5.76 -1.10
N LYS A 53 13.90 -7.06 -1.27
CA LYS A 53 13.02 -8.06 -0.66
C LYS A 53 13.20 -8.00 0.87
N PRO A 54 12.19 -7.62 1.66
CA PRO A 54 12.36 -7.47 3.11
C PRO A 54 12.41 -8.83 3.83
N CYS A 55 11.76 -9.87 3.29
CA CYS A 55 11.74 -11.22 3.84
C CYS A 55 11.52 -12.26 2.73
N ASP A 56 11.94 -13.51 2.96
CA ASP A 56 11.91 -14.53 1.91
C ASP A 56 10.52 -15.08 1.55
N PHE A 57 9.57 -14.95 2.46
CA PHE A 57 8.30 -15.66 2.39
C PHE A 57 7.10 -14.77 2.08
N ALA A 58 7.01 -13.63 2.78
CA ALA A 58 5.86 -12.74 2.67
C ALA A 58 6.26 -11.29 2.92
N VAL A 59 5.42 -10.38 2.44
CA VAL A 59 5.47 -8.95 2.75
C VAL A 59 4.13 -8.57 3.38
N VAL A 60 4.17 -7.66 4.36
CA VAL A 60 2.95 -7.20 5.05
C VAL A 60 2.88 -5.68 4.95
N PHE A 61 1.78 -5.19 4.40
CA PHE A 61 1.49 -3.76 4.34
C PHE A 61 0.48 -3.39 5.43
N LYS A 62 0.81 -2.39 6.23
CA LYS A 62 -0.10 -1.77 7.19
C LYS A 62 -0.74 -0.56 6.53
N ILE A 63 -2.07 -0.54 6.48
CA ILE A 63 -2.86 0.57 5.93
C ILE A 63 -3.52 1.29 7.11
N THR A 64 -3.25 2.59 7.23
CA THR A 64 -3.86 3.46 8.24
C THR A 64 -4.91 4.33 7.56
N PRO A 65 -6.20 4.24 7.96
CA PRO A 65 -7.23 5.16 7.48
C PRO A 65 -7.02 6.55 8.07
N LYS A 66 -7.41 7.59 7.33
CA LYS A 66 -7.48 8.96 7.82
C LYS A 66 -8.52 9.01 8.93
N LYS A 67 -8.14 9.51 10.10
CA LYS A 67 -9.08 9.71 11.20
C LYS A 67 -10.23 10.58 10.67
N ARG A 68 -11.43 10.02 10.67
CA ARG A 68 -12.65 10.81 10.49
C ARG A 68 -12.69 11.81 11.66
N PRO A 69 -12.82 13.12 11.41
CA PRO A 69 -13.03 14.06 12.50
C PRO A 69 -14.29 13.62 13.25
N ALA A 70 -14.22 13.57 14.59
CA ALA A 70 -15.38 13.24 15.41
C ALA A 70 -16.48 14.27 15.11
N SER A 71 -17.66 13.79 14.69
CA SER A 71 -18.87 14.61 14.55
C SER A 71 -19.35 15.13 15.90
#